data_AF-A0A0Q5PVL2-F1
#
_entry.id   AF-A0A0Q5PVL2-F1
#
_cell.length_a   1.000
_cell.length_b   1.000
_cell.length_c   1.000
_cell.angle_alpha   90.00
_cell.angle_beta   90.00
_cell.angle_gamma   90.00
#
_symmetry.space_group_name_H-M   'P 1'
#
loop_
_entity.id
_entity.type
_entity.pdbx_description
1 polymer ?
#
loop_
_entity_poly.entity_id
_entity_poly.type
_entity_poly.pdbx_seq_one_letter_code
_entity_poly.pdbx_strand_id
1 'polypeptide(L)'
;MNLNTDLYQLEDVEEETLKYIFISQGKEVIVKAIEYQYVQPLRSYQIYNLAFGNYDIEKDEIIDNVVSNNDDGRKVFNTVLSSIPRFFGNYSDRILMVRGSDGTKEFLQICQEACDKCGEGNCRKFNQRLRIYTNYIDANYDDLIKQYKFYGGIEDENNNINLVDYNSTKKHLYNIVYVIKNK
;
A
#
# COMPACT_ATOMS: atom_id res chain seq x y z
N MET A 1 10.47 -7.77 13.61
CA MET A 1 10.38 -6.32 13.31
C MET A 1 10.11 -5.59 14.61
N ASN A 2 11.04 -4.75 15.07
CA ASN A 2 10.79 -3.83 16.18
C ASN A 2 10.16 -2.55 15.61
N LEU A 3 8.83 -2.55 15.45
CA LEU A 3 8.07 -1.32 15.29
C LEU A 3 8.09 -0.60 16.63
N ASN A 4 8.98 0.38 16.81
CA ASN A 4 9.00 1.19 18.02
C ASN A 4 7.66 1.95 18.12
N THR A 5 6.96 1.74 19.23
CA THR A 5 5.51 1.57 19.33
C THR A 5 4.75 2.88 19.52
N ASP A 6 4.43 3.55 18.41
CA ASP A 6 3.30 4.48 18.36
C ASP A 6 2.38 4.04 17.21
N LEU A 7 1.35 3.27 17.56
CA LEU A 7 0.36 2.68 16.65
C LEU A 7 -1.03 2.96 17.19
N TYR A 8 -2.02 3.03 16.30
CA TYR A 8 -3.41 2.93 16.71
C TYR A 8 -3.80 1.47 16.89
N GLN A 9 -4.75 1.22 17.78
CA GLN A 9 -5.35 -0.10 17.93
C GLN A 9 -6.20 -0.41 16.69
N LEU A 10 -5.93 -1.57 16.08
CA LEU A 10 -6.74 -2.10 15.00
C LEU A 10 -7.89 -2.92 15.58
N GLU A 11 -9.10 -2.62 15.14
CA GLU A 11 -10.31 -3.40 15.40
C GLU A 11 -10.64 -4.22 14.15
N ASP A 12 -10.81 -5.52 14.34
CA ASP A 12 -11.26 -6.44 13.28
C ASP A 12 -12.77 -6.21 13.05
N VAL A 13 -13.20 -6.09 11.79
CA VAL A 13 -14.63 -5.87 11.50
C VAL A 13 -15.42 -7.17 11.65
N GLU A 14 -14.83 -8.31 11.27
CA GLU A 14 -15.31 -9.66 11.57
C GLU A 14 -14.13 -10.65 11.69
N GLU A 15 -14.33 -11.78 12.37
CA GLU A 15 -13.37 -12.88 12.44
C GLU A 15 -13.17 -13.44 11.01
N GLU A 16 -11.96 -13.32 10.45
CA GLU A 16 -11.59 -13.57 9.03
C GLU A 16 -11.71 -12.39 8.05
N THR A 17 -12.04 -11.19 8.51
CA THR A 17 -12.06 -10.03 7.60
C THR A 17 -10.69 -9.65 7.08
N LEU A 18 -10.70 -9.28 5.81
CA LEU A 18 -9.62 -8.58 5.13
C LEU A 18 -9.67 -7.08 5.42
N LYS A 19 -10.42 -6.64 6.44
CA LYS A 19 -10.73 -5.23 6.75
C LYS A 19 -10.50 -4.94 8.22
N TYR A 20 -9.79 -3.85 8.50
CA TYR A 20 -9.49 -3.36 9.84
C TYR A 20 -9.91 -1.91 9.94
N ILE A 21 -10.46 -1.52 11.09
CA ILE A 21 -10.81 -0.12 11.39
C ILE A 21 -9.93 0.38 12.54
N PHE A 22 -9.59 1.66 12.51
CA PHE A 22 -8.96 2.34 13.64
C PHE A 22 -9.33 3.82 13.67
N ILE A 23 -9.23 4.41 14.86
CA ILE A 23 -9.51 5.83 15.09
C ILE A 23 -8.19 6.59 15.08
N SER A 24 -7.99 7.46 14.09
CA SER A 24 -6.87 8.41 14.02
C SER A 24 -7.21 9.63 14.87
N GLN A 25 -6.43 9.85 15.93
CA GLN A 25 -6.62 10.90 16.95
C GLN A 25 -5.49 11.93 16.90
N GLY A 26 -5.30 12.54 15.73
CA GLY A 26 -4.39 13.66 15.55
C GLY A 26 -5.01 14.99 16.00
N LYS A 27 -4.97 16.00 15.13
CA LYS A 27 -5.70 17.27 15.32
C LYS A 27 -7.23 17.10 15.33
N GLU A 28 -7.70 16.12 14.58
CA GLU A 28 -9.09 15.73 14.40
C GLU A 28 -9.23 14.22 14.63
N VAL A 29 -10.44 13.81 15.01
CA VAL A 29 -10.80 12.39 15.13
C VAL A 29 -11.34 11.92 13.79
N ILE A 30 -10.63 10.99 13.15
CA ILE A 30 -10.97 10.46 11.82
C ILE A 30 -11.00 8.94 11.91
N VAL A 31 -12.13 8.33 11.53
CA VAL A 31 -12.21 6.88 11.38
C VAL A 31 -11.52 6.48 10.08
N LYS A 32 -10.62 5.51 10.15
CA LYS A 32 -9.84 5.03 9.02
C LYS A 32 -10.00 3.52 8.88
N ALA A 33 -9.88 3.05 7.64
CA ALA A 33 -9.97 1.64 7.33
C ALA A 33 -8.78 1.18 6.49
N ILE A 34 -8.36 -0.05 6.73
CA ILE A 34 -7.39 -0.81 5.94
C ILE A 34 -8.15 -1.99 5.36
N GLU A 35 -8.02 -2.24 4.07
CA GLU A 35 -8.65 -3.39 3.42
C GLU A 35 -7.66 -4.10 2.48
N TYR A 36 -7.63 -5.43 2.56
CA TYR A 36 -6.92 -6.28 1.63
C TYR A 36 -7.90 -6.73 0.55
N GLN A 37 -7.93 -5.98 -0.54
CA GLN A 37 -8.91 -6.17 -1.61
C GLN A 37 -8.45 -7.25 -2.57
N TYR A 38 -9.29 -8.26 -2.82
CA TYR A 38 -8.98 -9.29 -3.82
C TYR A 38 -8.85 -8.65 -5.21
N VAL A 39 -7.75 -8.94 -5.90
CA VAL A 39 -7.49 -8.43 -7.26
C VAL A 39 -7.80 -9.51 -8.28
N GLN A 40 -7.05 -10.61 -8.24
CA GLN A 40 -7.12 -11.68 -9.22
C GLN A 40 -6.37 -12.94 -8.75
N PRO A 41 -6.58 -14.10 -9.38
CA PRO A 41 -5.73 -15.26 -9.15
C PRO A 41 -4.43 -15.17 -9.98
N LEU A 42 -3.37 -15.81 -9.47
CA LEU A 42 -2.11 -16.06 -10.18
C LEU A 42 -1.70 -17.52 -9.96
N ARG A 43 -1.99 -18.38 -10.94
CA ARG A 43 -1.87 -19.84 -10.81
C ARG A 43 -2.66 -20.34 -9.58
N SER A 44 -1.98 -20.93 -8.60
CA SER A 44 -2.57 -21.42 -7.34
C SER A 44 -2.60 -20.36 -6.22
N TYR A 45 -2.17 -19.13 -6.49
CA TYR A 45 -2.09 -18.05 -5.50
C TYR A 45 -3.20 -17.02 -5.75
N GLN A 46 -3.64 -16.35 -4.68
CA GLN A 46 -4.56 -15.21 -4.77
C GLN A 46 -3.79 -13.91 -4.50
N ILE A 47 -4.01 -12.89 -5.33
CA ILE A 47 -3.41 -11.57 -5.18
C ILE A 47 -4.41 -10.63 -4.50
N TYR A 48 -3.93 -9.92 -3.47
CA TYR A 48 -4.69 -8.91 -2.75
C TYR A 48 -3.95 -7.57 -2.77
N ASN A 49 -4.66 -6.45 -2.95
CA ASN A 49 -4.09 -5.11 -2.85
C ASN A 49 -4.32 -4.52 -1.46
N LEU A 50 -3.33 -3.81 -0.92
CA LEU A 50 -3.47 -3.06 0.33
C LEU A 50 -4.13 -1.70 0.09
N ALA A 51 -5.43 -1.60 0.34
CA ALA A 51 -6.20 -0.36 0.33
C ALA A 51 -6.23 0.27 1.73
N PHE A 52 -6.18 1.61 1.78
CA PHE A 52 -6.24 2.37 3.02
C PHE A 52 -6.75 3.79 2.77
N GLY A 53 -7.59 4.30 3.67
CA GLY A 53 -8.13 5.65 3.58
C GLY A 53 -8.97 6.06 4.79
N ASN A 54 -9.66 7.19 4.65
CA ASN A 54 -10.72 7.56 5.58
C ASN A 54 -11.91 6.62 5.37
N TYR A 55 -12.66 6.33 6.43
CA TYR A 55 -13.77 5.40 6.37
C TYR A 55 -15.10 6.12 6.50
N ASP A 56 -15.96 5.97 5.49
CA ASP A 56 -17.35 6.42 5.51
C ASP A 56 -18.21 5.27 6.05
N ILE A 57 -18.60 5.38 7.32
CA ILE A 57 -19.37 4.34 8.04
C ILE A 57 -20.75 4.14 7.40
N GLU A 58 -21.37 5.20 6.90
CA GLU A 58 -22.73 5.15 6.34
C GLU A 58 -22.75 4.41 5.00
N LYS A 59 -21.67 4.52 4.22
CA LYS A 59 -21.56 3.89 2.90
C LYS A 59 -20.77 2.59 2.90
N ASP A 60 -20.12 2.25 4.01
CA ASP A 60 -19.17 1.14 4.09
C ASP A 60 -17.98 1.29 3.12
N GLU A 61 -17.55 2.54 2.85
CA GLU A 61 -16.58 2.88 1.80
C GLU A 61 -15.26 3.43 2.34
N ILE A 62 -14.15 3.08 1.66
CA ILE A 62 -12.84 3.68 1.89
C ILE A 62 -12.64 4.87 0.94
N ILE A 63 -12.51 6.05 1.52
CA ILE A 63 -12.21 7.30 0.81
C ILE A 63 -10.69 7.52 0.87
N ASP A 64 -10.00 7.19 -0.22
CA ASP A 64 -8.54 7.23 -0.32
C ASP A 64 -8.01 8.48 -1.03
N ASN A 65 -8.87 9.35 -1.56
CA ASN A 65 -8.48 10.55 -2.31
C ASN A 65 -8.36 11.82 -1.43
N VAL A 66 -8.66 11.73 -0.14
CA VAL A 66 -8.59 12.85 0.82
C VAL A 66 -7.27 12.83 1.57
N VAL A 67 -6.56 13.97 1.56
CA VAL A 67 -5.39 14.19 2.40
C VAL A 67 -5.83 14.81 3.72
N SER A 68 -5.84 14.01 4.79
CA SER A 68 -6.05 14.51 6.15
C SER A 68 -4.73 15.06 6.72
N ASN A 69 -4.60 16.38 6.87
CA ASN A 69 -3.44 17.03 7.50
C ASN A 69 -3.48 16.89 9.05
N ASN A 70 -3.67 15.66 9.51
CA ASN A 70 -4.00 15.35 10.90
C ASN A 70 -2.78 15.30 11.84
N ASP A 71 -1.57 15.58 11.33
CA ASP A 71 -0.31 15.60 12.08
C ASP A 71 0.12 14.26 12.71
N ASP A 72 -0.47 13.16 12.24
CA ASP A 72 -0.21 11.81 12.73
C ASP A 72 0.16 10.83 11.60
N GLY A 73 0.53 11.36 10.41
CA GLY A 73 0.74 10.57 9.20
C GLY A 73 1.75 9.42 9.36
N ARG A 74 2.79 9.60 10.19
CA ARG A 74 3.75 8.53 10.50
C ARG A 74 3.13 7.42 11.35
N LYS A 75 2.36 7.77 12.37
CA LYS A 75 1.63 6.82 13.23
C LYS A 75 0.59 6.04 12.43
N VAL A 76 -0.16 6.74 11.59
CA VAL A 76 -1.11 6.15 10.63
C VAL A 76 -0.39 5.17 9.70
N PHE A 77 0.69 5.58 9.05
CA PHE A 77 1.43 4.71 8.14
C PHE A 77 1.99 3.46 8.84
N ASN A 78 2.58 3.62 10.03
CA ASN A 78 3.05 2.48 10.83
C ASN A 78 1.90 1.55 11.24
N THR A 79 0.73 2.11 11.56
CA THR A 79 -0.49 1.33 11.87
C THR A 79 -0.91 0.49 10.67
N VAL A 80 -0.94 1.08 9.47
CA VAL A 80 -1.21 0.35 8.22
C VAL A 80 -0.23 -0.79 8.03
N LEU A 81 1.08 -0.55 8.14
CA LEU A 81 2.09 -1.58 7.99
C LEU A 81 1.99 -2.70 9.05
N SER A 82 1.53 -2.38 10.26
CA SER A 82 1.36 -3.37 11.34
C SER A 82 0.27 -4.41 11.06
N SER A 83 -0.63 -4.16 10.10
CA SER A 83 -1.64 -5.13 9.67
C SER A 83 -1.07 -6.23 8.76
N ILE A 84 0.06 -6.00 8.08
CA ILE A 84 0.66 -6.95 7.13
C ILE A 84 1.06 -8.28 7.78
N PRO A 85 1.72 -8.29 8.96
CA PRO A 85 1.95 -9.54 9.69
C PRO A 85 0.67 -10.30 10.06
N ARG A 86 -0.44 -9.61 10.38
CA ARG A 86 -1.73 -10.24 10.68
C ARG A 86 -2.32 -10.90 9.44
N PHE A 87 -2.34 -10.20 8.31
CA PHE A 87 -2.76 -10.75 7.01
C PHE A 87 -2.01 -12.03 6.66
N PHE A 88 -0.68 -12.01 6.73
CA PHE A 88 0.14 -13.19 6.44
C PHE A 88 0.13 -14.24 7.56
N GLY A 89 -0.37 -13.92 8.76
CA GLY A 89 -0.61 -14.86 9.85
C GLY A 89 -1.79 -15.78 9.53
N ASN A 90 -2.88 -15.19 9.01
CA ASN A 90 -4.09 -15.93 8.61
C ASN A 90 -3.95 -16.55 7.21
N TYR A 91 -3.17 -15.93 6.33
CA TYR A 91 -3.10 -16.31 4.92
C TYR A 91 -1.67 -16.32 4.37
N SER A 92 -0.89 -17.32 4.79
CA SER A 92 0.52 -17.43 4.42
C SER A 92 0.79 -17.74 2.95
N ASP A 93 -0.21 -18.22 2.21
CA ASP A 93 -0.14 -18.61 0.80
C ASP A 93 -0.70 -17.55 -0.15
N ARG A 94 -1.04 -16.36 0.33
CA ARG A 94 -1.51 -15.25 -0.50
C ARG A 94 -0.35 -14.35 -0.92
N ILE A 95 -0.57 -13.60 -2.00
CA ILE A 95 0.37 -12.58 -2.47
C ILE A 95 -0.23 -11.21 -2.15
N LEU A 96 0.54 -10.39 -1.44
CA LEU A 96 0.19 -8.99 -1.23
C LEU A 96 0.79 -8.15 -2.34
N MET A 97 -0.05 -7.40 -3.02
CA MET A 97 0.30 -6.35 -3.97
C MET A 97 0.17 -5.00 -3.26
N VAL A 98 1.13 -4.11 -3.51
CA VAL A 98 1.12 -2.73 -3.05
C VAL A 98 1.16 -1.84 -4.27
N ARG A 99 0.02 -1.19 -4.56
CA ARG A 99 -0.13 -0.15 -5.59
C ARG A 99 -1.01 0.95 -5.03
N GLY A 100 -0.59 2.21 -5.20
CA GLY A 100 -1.43 3.36 -4.89
C GLY A 100 -2.37 3.69 -6.04
N SER A 101 -3.51 4.32 -5.75
CA SER A 101 -4.39 4.91 -6.77
C SER A 101 -3.72 6.03 -7.56
N ASP A 102 -2.61 6.58 -7.05
CA ASP A 102 -1.73 7.51 -7.73
C ASP A 102 -0.72 6.86 -8.70
N GLY A 103 -0.80 5.53 -8.88
CA GLY A 103 0.11 4.75 -9.72
C GLY A 103 -0.52 4.22 -11.01
N THR A 104 -1.69 4.73 -11.43
CA THR A 104 -2.34 4.33 -12.69
C THR A 104 -1.99 5.27 -13.84
N LYS A 105 -2.15 4.81 -15.08
CA LYS A 105 -1.93 5.63 -16.28
C LYS A 105 -2.93 6.77 -16.35
N GLU A 106 -4.17 6.52 -15.97
CA GLU A 106 -5.23 7.53 -15.88
C GLU A 106 -4.85 8.63 -14.89
N PHE A 107 -4.33 8.26 -13.72
CA PHE A 107 -3.84 9.24 -12.75
C PHE A 107 -2.66 10.05 -13.30
N LEU A 108 -1.71 9.41 -13.99
CA LEU A 108 -0.58 10.11 -14.59
C LEU A 108 -1.04 11.16 -15.60
N GLN A 109 -1.99 10.79 -16.48
CA GLN A 109 -2.56 11.70 -17.47
C GLN A 109 -3.25 12.90 -16.78
N ILE A 110 -4.17 12.64 -15.85
CA ILE A 110 -4.88 13.70 -15.11
C ILE A 110 -3.89 14.60 -14.37
N CYS A 111 -2.85 14.01 -13.77
CA CYS A 111 -1.84 14.78 -13.06
C CYS A 111 -1.06 15.71 -13.99
N GLN A 112 -0.70 15.25 -15.19
CA GLN A 112 0.04 16.05 -16.17
C GLN A 112 -0.82 17.20 -16.68
N GLU A 113 -2.09 16.94 -17.00
CA GLU A 113 -3.05 17.96 -17.46
C GLU A 113 -3.24 19.06 -16.41
N ALA A 114 -3.25 18.70 -15.12
CA ALA A 114 -3.42 19.65 -14.01
C ALA A 114 -2.11 20.31 -13.52
N CYS A 115 -0.96 20.05 -14.16
CA CYS A 115 0.34 20.44 -13.63
C CYS A 115 1.09 21.42 -14.54
N ASP A 116 1.16 22.68 -14.11
CA ASP A 116 1.79 23.79 -14.86
C ASP A 116 3.28 23.60 -15.18
N LYS A 117 3.98 22.73 -14.44
CA LYS A 117 5.44 22.52 -14.55
C LYS A 117 5.83 21.07 -14.77
N CYS A 118 4.88 20.24 -15.20
CA CYS A 118 5.14 18.83 -15.50
C CYS A 118 5.58 18.69 -16.96
N GLY A 119 6.67 17.95 -17.18
CA GLY A 119 7.06 17.50 -18.51
C GLY A 119 6.35 16.22 -18.91
N GLU A 120 6.50 15.82 -20.18
CA GLU A 120 6.03 14.50 -20.64
C GLU A 120 6.63 13.39 -19.76
N GLY A 121 5.78 12.45 -19.33
CA GLY A 121 6.15 11.39 -18.39
C GLY A 121 6.48 11.84 -16.95
N ASN A 122 6.40 13.14 -16.64
CA ASN A 122 6.84 13.67 -15.34
C ASN A 122 5.67 14.23 -14.53
N CYS A 123 5.29 13.56 -13.44
CA CYS A 123 4.40 14.11 -12.42
C CYS A 123 4.92 13.76 -11.03
N ARG A 124 5.15 14.76 -10.17
CA ARG A 124 5.63 14.52 -8.80
C ARG A 124 4.66 13.68 -7.97
N LYS A 125 3.35 13.77 -8.22
CA LYS A 125 2.33 13.02 -7.46
C LYS A 125 2.20 11.56 -7.93
N PHE A 126 2.62 11.24 -9.15
CA PHE A 126 2.56 9.88 -9.69
C PHE A 126 3.41 8.94 -8.84
N ASN A 127 2.88 7.77 -8.47
CA ASN A 127 3.52 6.77 -7.61
C ASN A 127 4.03 7.31 -6.26
N GLN A 128 3.45 8.38 -5.72
CA GLN A 128 3.87 8.93 -4.42
C GLN A 128 3.68 7.95 -3.28
N ARG A 129 2.54 7.25 -3.25
CA ARG A 129 2.25 6.24 -2.21
C ARG A 129 3.21 5.07 -2.31
N LEU A 130 3.44 4.55 -3.51
CA LEU A 130 4.40 3.46 -3.72
C LEU A 130 5.82 3.84 -3.28
N ARG A 131 6.24 5.09 -3.50
CA ARG A 131 7.53 5.59 -2.98
C ARG A 131 7.61 5.55 -1.46
N ILE A 132 6.52 5.84 -0.75
CA ILE A 132 6.51 5.75 0.73
C ILE A 132 6.72 4.29 1.16
N TYR A 133 6.03 3.34 0.55
CA TYR A 133 6.19 1.91 0.84
C TYR A 133 7.59 1.38 0.50
N THR A 134 8.12 1.70 -0.68
CA THR A 134 9.47 1.27 -1.09
C THR A 134 10.56 1.89 -0.22
N ASN A 135 10.41 3.14 0.22
CA ASN A 135 11.33 3.74 1.20
C ASN A 135 11.30 3.02 2.55
N TYR A 136 10.14 2.56 3.00
CA TYR A 136 10.04 1.72 4.19
C TYR A 136 10.73 0.37 4.00
N ILE A 137 10.51 -0.27 2.85
CA ILE A 137 11.16 -1.55 2.50
C ILE A 137 12.67 -1.37 2.54
N ASP A 138 13.22 -0.37 1.85
CA ASP A 138 14.66 -0.12 1.79
C ASP A 138 15.25 0.14 3.18
N ALA A 139 14.57 0.93 4.01
CA ALA A 139 15.03 1.26 5.36
C ALA A 139 15.04 0.06 6.33
N ASN A 140 14.27 -1.00 6.03
CA ASN A 140 14.11 -2.16 6.89
C ASN A 140 14.43 -3.47 6.17
N TYR A 141 15.14 -3.41 5.04
CA TYR A 141 15.23 -4.51 4.08
C TYR A 141 15.78 -5.78 4.72
N ASP A 142 16.91 -5.67 5.42
CA ASP A 142 17.61 -6.81 6.04
C ASP A 142 16.75 -7.56 7.06
N ASP A 143 15.82 -6.86 7.74
CA ASP A 143 14.89 -7.48 8.68
C ASP A 143 13.66 -8.05 7.98
N LEU A 144 13.15 -7.35 6.96
CA LEU A 144 11.97 -7.78 6.22
C LEU A 144 12.24 -9.05 5.40
N ILE A 145 13.41 -9.18 4.78
CA ILE A 145 13.75 -10.34 3.93
C ILE A 145 13.82 -11.66 4.71
N LYS A 146 13.95 -11.61 6.04
CA LYS A 146 13.89 -12.79 6.91
C LYS A 146 12.52 -13.46 6.85
N GLN A 147 11.46 -12.69 6.64
CA GLN A 147 10.08 -13.18 6.67
C GLN A 147 9.37 -13.07 5.32
N TYR A 148 9.84 -12.21 4.42
CA TYR A 148 9.17 -11.93 3.17
C TYR A 148 10.14 -11.92 1.99
N LYS A 149 9.59 -12.20 0.81
CA LYS A 149 10.23 -11.94 -0.48
C LYS A 149 9.51 -10.79 -1.19
N PHE A 150 10.29 -9.89 -1.79
CA PHE A 150 9.79 -8.73 -2.50
C PHE A 150 10.10 -8.82 -3.99
N TYR A 151 9.15 -8.39 -4.82
CA TYR A 151 9.31 -8.26 -6.26
C TYR A 151 8.80 -6.90 -6.73
N GLY A 152 9.49 -6.29 -7.69
CA GLY A 152 8.99 -5.11 -8.40
C GLY A 152 8.20 -5.52 -9.63
N GLY A 153 7.03 -4.90 -9.83
CA GLY A 153 6.25 -4.98 -11.05
C GLY A 153 6.47 -3.74 -11.92
N ILE A 154 6.96 -3.94 -13.14
CA ILE A 154 7.14 -2.90 -14.15
C ILE A 154 6.01 -3.06 -15.17
N GLU A 155 5.18 -2.03 -15.29
CA GLU A 155 4.03 -2.04 -16.21
C GLU A 155 4.45 -1.54 -17.60
N ASP A 156 4.15 -2.31 -18.64
CA ASP A 156 4.41 -1.91 -20.03
C ASP A 156 3.29 -1.04 -20.63
N GLU A 157 3.46 -0.63 -21.89
CA GLU A 157 2.47 0.18 -22.62
C GLU A 157 1.10 -0.51 -22.77
N ASN A 158 1.07 -1.85 -22.73
CA ASN A 158 -0.13 -2.69 -22.86
C ASN A 158 -0.72 -3.13 -21.50
N ASN A 159 -0.25 -2.55 -20.39
CA ASN A 159 -0.64 -2.90 -19.02
C ASN A 159 -0.21 -4.32 -18.59
N ASN A 160 0.74 -4.95 -19.29
CA ASN A 160 1.35 -6.18 -18.81
C ASN A 160 2.36 -5.86 -17.72
N ILE A 161 2.39 -6.71 -16.69
CA ILE A 161 3.31 -6.55 -15.56
C ILE A 161 4.48 -7.50 -15.74
N ASN A 162 5.67 -6.94 -15.93
CA ASN A 162 6.92 -7.69 -15.86
C ASN A 162 7.42 -7.73 -14.41
N LEU A 163 7.50 -8.94 -13.85
CA LEU A 163 7.92 -9.17 -12.47
C LEU A 163 9.43 -9.37 -12.40
N VAL A 164 10.11 -8.58 -11.58
CA VAL A 164 11.55 -8.68 -11.32
C VAL A 164 11.83 -8.77 -9.82
N ASP A 165 12.94 -9.39 -9.42
CA ASP A 165 13.37 -9.34 -8.02
C ASP A 165 13.53 -7.87 -7.58
N TYR A 166 13.08 -7.58 -6.35
CA TYR A 166 13.14 -6.23 -5.81
C TYR A 166 14.59 -5.74 -5.72
N ASN A 167 14.83 -4.53 -6.20
CA ASN A 167 16.12 -3.86 -6.17
C ASN A 167 15.91 -2.37 -5.88
N SER A 168 16.46 -1.90 -4.76
CA SER A 168 16.34 -0.51 -4.29
C SER A 168 16.86 0.51 -5.32
N THR A 169 17.86 0.16 -6.12
CA THR A 169 18.39 1.04 -7.18
C THR A 169 17.44 1.20 -8.36
N LYS A 170 16.56 0.22 -8.58
CA LYS A 170 15.58 0.20 -9.68
C LYS A 170 14.16 0.55 -9.24
N LYS A 171 13.94 0.89 -7.97
CA LYS A 171 12.58 1.13 -7.41
C LYS A 171 11.78 2.22 -8.11
N HIS A 172 12.45 3.16 -8.79
CA HIS A 172 11.82 4.22 -9.58
C HIS A 172 11.12 3.70 -10.84
N LEU A 173 11.44 2.47 -11.29
CA LEU A 173 10.82 1.79 -12.42
C LEU A 173 9.58 1.00 -12.02
N TYR A 174 9.34 0.79 -10.72
CA TYR A 174 8.23 -0.03 -10.26
C TYR A 174 6.94 0.78 -10.24
N ASN A 175 5.88 0.19 -10.77
CA ASN A 175 4.50 0.66 -10.62
C ASN A 175 3.78 -0.08 -9.48
N ILE A 176 4.32 -1.24 -9.11
CA ILE A 176 3.72 -2.18 -8.16
C ILE A 176 4.85 -2.86 -7.38
N VAL A 177 4.62 -3.15 -6.10
CA VAL A 177 5.47 -4.08 -5.33
C VAL A 177 4.65 -5.28 -4.90
N TYR A 178 5.18 -6.48 -5.10
CA TYR A 178 4.61 -7.70 -4.57
C TYR A 178 5.41 -8.17 -3.35
N VAL A 179 4.68 -8.65 -2.34
CA VAL A 179 5.20 -9.19 -1.09
C VAL A 179 4.65 -10.60 -0.94
N ILE A 180 5.55 -11.54 -0.66
CA ILE A 180 5.22 -12.96 -0.47
C ILE A 180 5.83 -13.37 0.87
N LYS A 181 5.10 -14.13 1.70
CA LYS A 181 5.66 -14.70 2.93
C LYS A 181 6.63 -15.84 2.59
N ASN A 182 7.79 -15.85 3.24
CA ASN A 182 8.67 -17.00 3.22
C ASN A 182 7.96 -18.19 3.88
N LYS A 183 8.20 -19.39 3.37
CA LYS A 183 7.72 -20.64 3.96
C LYS A 183 8.60 -21.07 5.11
#